data_AF-A0A7X2BK91-F1
#
_entry.id   AF-A0A7X2BK91-F1
#
_cell.length_a   1.000
_cell.length_b   1.000
_cell.length_c   1.000
_cell.angle_alpha   90.00
_cell.angle_beta   90.00
_cell.angle_gamma   90.00
#
_symmetry.space_group_name_H-M   'P 1'
#
loop_
_entity.id
_entity.type
_entity.pdbx_description
1 polymer ?
#
loop_
_entity_poly.entity_id
_entity_poly.type
_entity_poly.pdbx_seq_one_letter_code
_entity_poly.pdbx_strand_id
1 'polypeptide(L)'
;MQSHTVVNELTVSLVRAALSDDQSKTEVIERTVARINQIASAGSSVYFLARFKHELPDLDGYAARYPNLSFKNDSIHSSKGKEADYVILLGLSKGKYGLPSEIVTHPLIEALQPKAEAYPHAEERRLFYVALTRAKHRVYLICDMLRCSPFLRELIDGQYPLELQEFAASPEQKNAIATNCPVCTQGNLVNRRNKTTGSSFIACSNWPRCTHTESGCRQCDAPMVRSGRYRLCTAPACSGWAAVCPSSGGTMVYREKVNSWGCSHYCVTDKNSCRHMERFIEAPSPLPSTSGCAADDMQPE
;
A
#
# COMPACT_ATOMS: atom_id res chain seq x y z
N MET A 1 -17.14 2.19 -37.59
CA MET A 1 -17.31 1.26 -36.44
C MET A 1 -16.50 1.81 -35.28
N GLN A 2 -17.14 2.50 -34.33
CA GLN A 2 -16.52 2.78 -33.03
C GLN A 2 -16.78 1.55 -32.16
N SER A 3 -15.77 0.68 -32.01
CA SER A 3 -15.91 -0.65 -31.40
C SER A 3 -15.88 -0.64 -29.87
N HIS A 4 -15.67 0.51 -29.23
CA HIS A 4 -15.55 0.60 -27.78
C HIS A 4 -16.24 1.87 -27.25
N THR A 5 -17.12 1.69 -26.28
CA THR A 5 -17.62 2.78 -25.44
C THR A 5 -16.47 3.24 -24.55
N VAL A 6 -16.00 4.47 -24.75
CA VAL A 6 -15.00 5.09 -23.85
C VAL A 6 -15.74 5.48 -22.57
N VAL A 7 -15.43 4.78 -21.48
CA VAL A 7 -15.98 5.10 -20.16
C VAL A 7 -15.14 6.23 -19.57
N ASN A 8 -15.76 7.39 -19.30
CA ASN A 8 -15.08 8.59 -18.81
C ASN A 8 -14.87 8.59 -17.28
N GLU A 9 -15.29 7.55 -16.58
CA GLU A 9 -15.16 7.40 -15.13
C GLU A 9 -14.06 6.39 -14.77
N LEU A 10 -13.35 6.61 -13.66
CA LEU A 10 -12.32 5.70 -13.17
C LEU A 10 -12.93 4.31 -12.91
N THR A 11 -12.68 3.32 -13.75
CA THR A 11 -13.33 1.99 -13.67
C THR A 11 -12.67 1.04 -12.67
N VAL A 12 -11.56 1.43 -12.06
CA VAL A 12 -10.81 0.61 -11.09
C VAL A 12 -10.77 1.31 -9.74
N SER A 13 -11.38 0.70 -8.73
CA SER A 13 -11.43 1.18 -7.35
C SER A 13 -10.48 0.39 -6.46
N LEU A 14 -9.58 1.07 -5.75
CA LEU A 14 -8.67 0.45 -4.80
C LEU A 14 -9.23 0.55 -3.39
N VAL A 15 -9.67 -0.59 -2.85
CA VAL A 15 -10.19 -0.71 -1.49
C VAL A 15 -9.04 -1.01 -0.53
N ARG A 16 -8.51 0.04 0.10
CA ARG A 16 -7.38 -0.04 1.05
C ARG A 16 -7.88 -0.33 2.46
N ALA A 17 -7.56 -1.49 3.01
CA ALA A 17 -8.06 -1.94 4.31
C ALA A 17 -7.10 -2.88 5.02
N ALA A 18 -7.08 -2.88 6.36
CA ALA A 18 -6.40 -3.92 7.11
C ALA A 18 -7.17 -5.25 6.94
N LEU A 19 -6.45 -6.32 6.58
CA LEU A 19 -7.01 -7.66 6.37
C LEU A 19 -6.30 -8.64 7.31
N SER A 20 -6.34 -8.36 8.62
CA SER A 20 -5.59 -9.09 9.65
C SER A 20 -6.14 -10.49 9.92
N ASP A 21 -7.42 -10.69 9.65
CA ASP A 21 -8.19 -11.89 9.99
C ASP A 21 -9.40 -12.03 9.05
N ASP A 22 -10.10 -13.17 9.14
CA ASP A 22 -11.24 -13.46 8.26
C ASP A 22 -12.44 -12.54 8.52
N GLN A 23 -12.59 -12.03 9.75
CA GLN A 23 -13.69 -11.13 10.10
C GLN A 23 -13.52 -9.77 9.41
N SER A 24 -12.35 -9.14 9.55
CA SER A 24 -12.01 -7.88 8.89
C SER A 24 -12.09 -8.01 7.37
N LYS A 25 -11.63 -9.13 6.80
CA LYS A 25 -11.79 -9.41 5.37
C LYS A 25 -13.27 -9.48 4.96
N THR A 26 -14.11 -10.18 5.73
CA THR A 26 -15.54 -10.29 5.47
C THR A 26 -16.23 -8.93 5.53
N GLU A 27 -15.90 -8.10 6.53
CA GLU A 27 -16.44 -6.74 6.65
C GLU A 27 -16.07 -5.86 5.44
N VAL A 28 -14.84 -5.95 4.97
CA VAL A 28 -14.37 -5.20 3.79
C VAL A 28 -15.05 -5.67 2.50
N ILE A 29 -15.29 -6.96 2.36
CA ILE A 29 -16.06 -7.50 1.24
C ILE A 29 -17.51 -7.01 1.33
N GLU A 30 -18.13 -7.11 2.50
CA GLU A 30 -19.52 -6.71 2.74
C GLU A 30 -19.76 -5.25 2.37
N ARG A 31 -18.95 -4.32 2.88
CA ARG A 31 -19.09 -2.89 2.53
C ARG A 31 -18.88 -2.63 1.04
N THR A 32 -18.05 -3.44 0.37
CA THR A 32 -17.82 -3.34 -1.08
C THR A 32 -19.05 -3.81 -1.85
N VAL A 33 -19.65 -4.94 -1.47
CA VAL A 33 -20.90 -5.44 -2.06
C VAL A 33 -22.06 -4.48 -1.80
N ALA A 34 -22.17 -3.93 -0.58
CA ALA A 34 -23.15 -2.91 -0.24
C ALA A 34 -23.03 -1.69 -1.16
N ARG A 35 -21.80 -1.23 -1.42
CA ARG A 35 -21.53 -0.14 -2.35
C ARG A 35 -21.95 -0.49 -3.78
N ILE A 36 -21.65 -1.70 -4.26
CA ILE A 36 -22.11 -2.16 -5.59
C ILE A 36 -23.64 -2.16 -5.67
N ASN A 37 -24.32 -2.68 -4.65
CA ASN A 37 -25.79 -2.75 -4.61
C ASN A 37 -26.45 -1.35 -4.67
N GLN A 38 -25.75 -0.30 -4.25
CA GLN A 38 -26.24 1.08 -4.35
C GLN A 38 -26.11 1.69 -5.75
N ILE A 39 -25.12 1.26 -6.54
CA ILE A 39 -24.83 1.85 -7.86
C ILE A 39 -25.28 0.98 -9.03
N ALA A 40 -25.46 -0.32 -8.78
CA ALA A 40 -25.77 -1.29 -9.80
C ALA A 40 -27.26 -1.29 -10.15
N SER A 41 -27.57 -1.51 -11.43
CA SER A 41 -28.93 -1.85 -11.84
C SER A 41 -29.34 -3.22 -11.30
N ALA A 42 -30.63 -3.42 -11.03
CA ALA A 42 -31.15 -4.72 -10.61
C ALA A 42 -30.78 -5.83 -11.62
N GLY A 43 -30.36 -6.98 -11.10
CA GLY A 43 -29.87 -8.12 -11.88
C GLY A 43 -28.39 -8.06 -12.26
N SER A 44 -27.66 -7.01 -11.87
CA SER A 44 -26.21 -6.92 -12.14
C SER A 44 -25.44 -8.07 -11.52
N SER A 45 -24.38 -8.50 -12.21
CA SER A 45 -23.52 -9.60 -11.81
C SER A 45 -22.27 -9.12 -11.08
N VAL A 46 -21.98 -9.73 -9.93
CA VAL A 46 -20.78 -9.52 -9.11
C VAL A 46 -19.93 -10.79 -9.13
N TYR A 47 -18.66 -10.63 -9.49
CA TYR A 47 -17.73 -11.74 -9.64
C TYR A 47 -16.55 -11.63 -8.70
N PHE A 48 -16.49 -12.51 -7.72
CA PHE A 48 -15.32 -12.66 -6.86
C PHE A 48 -14.25 -13.45 -7.58
N LEU A 49 -13.08 -12.85 -7.73
CA LEU A 49 -11.90 -13.49 -8.31
C LEU A 49 -10.77 -13.51 -7.30
N ALA A 50 -10.00 -14.59 -7.30
CA ALA A 50 -8.78 -14.70 -6.52
C ALA A 50 -7.78 -15.63 -7.19
N ARG A 51 -6.50 -15.52 -6.83
CA ARG A 51 -5.47 -16.47 -7.32
C ARG A 51 -5.70 -17.89 -6.79
N PHE A 52 -6.15 -18.01 -5.55
CA PHE A 52 -6.38 -19.27 -4.85
C PHE A 52 -7.81 -19.35 -4.32
N LYS A 53 -8.41 -20.54 -4.37
CA LYS A 53 -9.82 -20.74 -4.00
C LYS A 53 -10.13 -20.44 -2.53
N HIS A 54 -9.19 -20.66 -1.61
CA HIS A 54 -9.38 -20.38 -0.18
C HIS A 54 -9.54 -18.88 0.11
N GLU A 55 -9.21 -18.00 -0.84
CA GLU A 55 -9.44 -16.57 -0.71
C GLU A 55 -10.88 -16.17 -1.06
N LEU A 56 -11.65 -17.05 -1.71
CA LEU A 56 -13.00 -16.74 -2.19
C LEU A 56 -14.03 -16.87 -1.07
N PRO A 57 -15.03 -15.96 -1.02
CA PRO A 57 -16.09 -16.06 -0.04
C PRO A 57 -17.12 -17.12 -0.42
N ASP A 58 -17.87 -17.57 0.58
CA ASP A 58 -19.15 -18.25 0.37
C ASP A 58 -20.18 -17.27 -0.21
N LEU A 59 -20.97 -17.72 -1.17
CA LEU A 59 -21.88 -16.86 -1.95
C LEU A 59 -23.30 -16.82 -1.37
N ASP A 60 -23.73 -17.86 -0.67
CA ASP A 60 -25.12 -18.01 -0.22
C ASP A 60 -25.52 -16.84 0.70
N GLY A 61 -24.62 -16.43 1.60
CA GLY A 61 -24.84 -15.29 2.49
C GLY A 61 -25.04 -13.96 1.74
N TYR A 62 -24.29 -13.73 0.65
CA TYR A 62 -24.43 -12.51 -0.15
C TYR A 62 -25.67 -12.55 -1.04
N ALA A 63 -25.97 -13.71 -1.64
CA ALA A 63 -27.17 -13.88 -2.47
C ALA A 63 -28.45 -13.66 -1.66
N ALA A 64 -28.50 -14.17 -0.42
CA ALA A 64 -29.63 -13.97 0.48
C ALA A 64 -29.80 -12.49 0.92
N ARG A 65 -28.69 -11.77 1.13
CA ARG A 65 -28.70 -10.38 1.62
C ARG A 65 -28.93 -9.35 0.51
N TYR A 66 -28.49 -9.66 -0.71
CA TYR A 66 -28.53 -8.76 -1.86
C TYR A 66 -29.25 -9.40 -3.05
N PRO A 67 -30.58 -9.60 -2.97
CA PRO A 67 -31.36 -10.29 -3.99
C PRO A 67 -31.40 -9.57 -5.35
N ASN A 68 -31.02 -8.29 -5.39
CA ASN A 68 -30.91 -7.51 -6.62
C ASN A 68 -29.61 -7.77 -7.39
N LEU A 69 -28.68 -8.56 -6.83
CA LEU A 69 -27.40 -8.88 -7.44
C LEU A 69 -27.30 -10.39 -7.66
N SER A 70 -26.61 -10.78 -8.73
CA SER A 70 -26.22 -12.17 -8.96
C SER A 70 -24.74 -12.34 -8.63
N PHE A 71 -24.38 -13.44 -7.97
CA PHE A 71 -23.01 -13.68 -7.50
C PHE A 71 -22.38 -14.89 -8.15
N LYS A 72 -21.08 -14.81 -8.40
CA LYS A 72 -20.24 -15.94 -8.81
C LYS A 72 -18.84 -15.78 -8.23
N ASN A 73 -18.12 -16.89 -8.10
CA ASN A 73 -16.72 -16.90 -7.70
C ASN A 73 -15.91 -17.86 -8.56
N ASP A 74 -14.64 -17.53 -8.81
CA ASP A 74 -13.72 -18.41 -9.52
C ASP A 74 -12.28 -18.05 -9.19
N SER A 75 -11.38 -18.99 -9.44
CA SER A 75 -9.97 -18.62 -9.53
C SER A 75 -9.73 -17.79 -10.80
N ILE A 76 -8.73 -16.91 -10.79
CA ILE A 76 -8.37 -16.13 -11.99
C ILE A 76 -8.13 -17.06 -13.20
N HIS A 77 -7.51 -18.22 -12.98
CA HIS A 77 -7.26 -19.22 -14.04
C HIS A 77 -8.55 -19.79 -14.65
N SER A 78 -9.53 -20.13 -13.81
CA SER A 78 -10.81 -20.71 -14.24
C SER A 78 -11.82 -19.67 -14.76
N SER A 79 -11.47 -18.38 -14.68
CA SER A 79 -12.30 -17.27 -15.14
C SER A 79 -12.18 -16.96 -16.64
N LYS A 80 -11.27 -17.62 -17.37
CA LYS A 80 -11.01 -17.35 -18.80
C LYS A 80 -12.31 -17.42 -19.61
N GLY A 81 -12.61 -16.34 -20.34
CA GLY A 81 -13.80 -16.22 -21.18
C GLY A 81 -15.11 -15.92 -20.43
N LYS A 82 -15.08 -15.81 -19.10
CA LYS A 82 -16.22 -15.36 -18.28
C LYS A 82 -16.05 -13.87 -17.99
N GLU A 83 -17.16 -13.15 -17.86
CA GLU A 83 -17.18 -11.70 -17.55
C GLU A 83 -18.38 -11.37 -16.66
N ALA A 84 -18.31 -10.28 -15.91
CA ALA A 84 -19.38 -9.78 -15.06
C ALA A 84 -19.46 -8.26 -15.11
N ASP A 85 -20.55 -7.69 -14.61
CA ASP A 85 -20.71 -6.23 -14.57
C ASP A 85 -19.72 -5.62 -13.57
N TYR A 86 -19.57 -6.27 -12.42
CA TYR A 86 -18.65 -5.89 -11.35
C TYR A 86 -17.72 -7.06 -10.99
N VAL A 87 -16.44 -6.76 -10.78
CA VAL A 87 -15.45 -7.73 -10.29
C VAL A 87 -14.88 -7.27 -8.96
N ILE A 88 -14.81 -8.17 -8.00
CA ILE A 88 -14.08 -7.96 -6.74
C ILE A 88 -12.88 -8.90 -6.74
N LEU A 89 -11.67 -8.35 -6.81
CA LEU A 89 -10.43 -9.10 -6.82
C LEU A 89 -9.84 -9.18 -5.40
N LEU A 90 -9.61 -10.42 -4.96
CA LEU A 90 -9.12 -10.78 -3.63
C LEU A 90 -7.72 -11.40 -3.70
N GLY A 91 -7.05 -11.47 -2.56
CA GLY A 91 -5.71 -12.08 -2.44
C GLY A 91 -4.58 -11.23 -3.05
N LEU A 92 -4.78 -9.91 -3.17
CA LEU A 92 -3.80 -8.97 -3.75
C LEU A 92 -2.68 -8.61 -2.76
N SER A 93 -1.98 -9.63 -2.27
CA SER A 93 -0.91 -9.51 -1.28
C SER A 93 0.40 -10.13 -1.77
N LYS A 94 1.49 -9.91 -1.02
CA LYS A 94 2.76 -10.64 -1.15
C LYS A 94 2.75 -11.95 -0.38
N GLY A 95 3.74 -12.80 -0.70
CA GLY A 95 4.01 -14.04 0.01
C GLY A 95 3.55 -15.26 -0.76
N LYS A 96 3.62 -16.42 -0.09
CA LYS A 96 3.35 -17.73 -0.68
C LYS A 96 2.04 -17.75 -1.48
N TYR A 97 0.94 -17.29 -0.89
CA TYR A 97 -0.37 -17.29 -1.55
C TYR A 97 -0.76 -15.92 -2.14
N GLY A 98 0.23 -15.10 -2.44
CA GLY A 98 0.05 -13.77 -3.04
C GLY A 98 -0.22 -13.78 -4.54
N LEU A 99 -0.29 -12.58 -5.10
CA LEU A 99 -0.33 -12.34 -6.55
C LEU A 99 0.72 -11.27 -6.86
N PRO A 100 1.92 -11.60 -7.40
CA PRO A 100 2.34 -12.94 -7.85
C PRO A 100 2.56 -13.92 -6.69
N SER A 101 2.36 -15.21 -6.99
CA SER A 101 2.64 -16.30 -6.06
C SER A 101 4.15 -16.49 -5.85
N GLU A 102 4.58 -16.57 -4.59
CA GLU A 102 5.97 -16.88 -4.20
C GLU A 102 6.17 -18.37 -3.84
N ILE A 103 5.23 -19.25 -4.23
CA ILE A 103 5.42 -20.70 -4.10
C ILE A 103 6.63 -21.13 -4.93
N VAL A 104 7.65 -21.67 -4.26
CA VAL A 104 8.80 -22.27 -4.92
C VAL A 104 8.36 -23.58 -5.58
N THR A 105 8.49 -23.65 -6.89
CA THR A 105 8.30 -24.88 -7.67
C THR A 105 9.53 -25.78 -7.54
N HIS A 106 9.32 -27.10 -7.56
CA HIS A 106 10.43 -28.04 -7.52
C HIS A 106 11.33 -27.85 -8.77
N PRO A 107 12.68 -27.86 -8.65
CA PRO A 107 13.58 -27.60 -9.78
C PRO A 107 13.35 -28.48 -11.01
N LEU A 108 12.93 -29.74 -10.78
CA LEU A 108 12.56 -30.65 -11.87
C LEU A 108 11.32 -30.20 -12.64
N ILE A 109 10.34 -29.60 -11.97
CA ILE A 109 9.14 -29.08 -12.63
C ILE A 109 9.49 -27.80 -13.40
N GLU A 110 10.30 -26.93 -12.80
CA GLU A 110 10.80 -25.71 -13.44
C GLU A 110 11.63 -26.00 -14.70
N ALA A 111 12.46 -27.05 -14.67
CA ALA A 111 13.24 -27.50 -15.83
C ALA A 111 12.37 -27.99 -17.00
N LEU A 112 11.12 -28.40 -16.74
CA LEU A 112 10.15 -28.82 -17.75
C LEU A 112 9.29 -27.66 -18.26
N GLN A 113 9.35 -26.49 -17.62
CA GLN A 113 8.59 -25.31 -18.04
C GLN A 113 9.26 -24.64 -19.26
N PRO A 114 8.47 -23.90 -20.06
CA PRO A 114 9.03 -23.04 -21.10
C PRO A 114 10.07 -22.08 -20.51
N LYS A 115 11.03 -21.64 -21.33
CA LYS A 115 12.02 -20.63 -20.91
C LYS A 115 11.31 -19.43 -20.28
N ALA A 116 11.72 -19.08 -19.06
CA ALA A 116 11.23 -17.91 -18.38
C ALA A 116 11.39 -16.68 -19.28
N GLU A 117 10.31 -15.91 -19.40
CA GLU A 117 10.32 -14.68 -20.18
C GLU A 117 11.22 -13.63 -19.52
N ALA A 118 11.75 -12.71 -20.32
CA ALA A 118 12.66 -11.68 -19.83
C ALA A 118 12.01 -10.73 -18.78
N TYR A 119 10.68 -10.68 -18.74
CA TYR A 119 9.95 -9.79 -17.84
C TYR A 119 9.59 -10.50 -16.52
N PRO A 120 9.95 -9.94 -15.34
CA PRO A 120 9.69 -10.59 -14.05
C PRO A 120 8.23 -10.94 -13.84
N HIS A 121 7.94 -12.17 -13.41
CA HIS A 121 6.58 -12.67 -13.15
C HIS A 121 5.62 -12.57 -14.35
N ALA A 122 6.10 -12.71 -15.59
CA ALA A 122 5.30 -12.53 -16.80
C ALA A 122 3.95 -13.30 -16.81
N GLU A 123 3.94 -14.56 -16.38
CA GLU A 123 2.72 -15.36 -16.32
C GLU A 123 1.70 -14.80 -15.31
N GLU A 124 2.14 -14.53 -14.08
CA GLU A 124 1.28 -13.96 -13.02
C GLU A 124 0.81 -12.54 -13.37
N ARG A 125 1.58 -11.77 -14.15
CA ARG A 125 1.14 -10.47 -14.70
C ARG A 125 0.01 -10.62 -15.71
N ARG A 126 0.10 -11.60 -16.62
CA ARG A 126 -0.98 -11.90 -17.56
C ARG A 126 -2.25 -12.32 -16.81
N LEU A 127 -2.10 -13.11 -15.74
CA LEU A 127 -3.21 -13.48 -14.87
C LEU A 127 -3.84 -12.25 -14.21
N PHE A 128 -3.04 -11.37 -13.62
CA PHE A 128 -3.54 -10.12 -13.03
C PHE A 128 -4.28 -9.26 -14.06
N TYR A 129 -3.73 -9.07 -15.26
CA TYR A 129 -4.40 -8.37 -16.35
C TYR A 129 -5.73 -9.02 -16.75
N VAL A 130 -5.75 -10.35 -16.90
CA VAL A 130 -6.99 -11.10 -17.20
C VAL A 130 -8.05 -10.81 -16.15
N ALA A 131 -7.70 -10.77 -14.87
CA ALA A 131 -8.63 -10.46 -13.78
C ALA A 131 -9.20 -9.05 -13.87
N LEU A 132 -8.36 -8.04 -14.18
CA LEU A 132 -8.81 -6.66 -14.37
C LEU A 132 -9.78 -6.51 -15.54
N THR A 133 -9.60 -7.27 -16.63
CA THR A 133 -10.50 -7.19 -17.79
C THR A 133 -11.73 -8.09 -17.68
N ARG A 134 -12.04 -8.67 -16.52
CA ARG A 134 -13.27 -9.48 -16.33
C ARG A 134 -14.50 -8.63 -16.03
N ALA A 135 -14.34 -7.35 -15.69
CA ALA A 135 -15.43 -6.45 -15.40
C ALA A 135 -15.85 -5.66 -16.64
N LYS A 136 -17.17 -5.50 -16.83
CA LYS A 136 -17.74 -4.63 -17.86
C LYS A 136 -17.84 -3.19 -17.39
N HIS A 137 -18.16 -2.96 -16.10
CA HIS A 137 -18.37 -1.63 -15.56
C HIS A 137 -17.28 -1.22 -14.58
N ARG A 138 -17.00 -2.04 -13.55
CA ARG A 138 -16.08 -1.64 -12.48
C ARG A 138 -15.36 -2.81 -11.82
N VAL A 139 -14.07 -2.62 -11.53
CA VAL A 139 -13.23 -3.54 -10.76
C VAL A 139 -12.95 -2.96 -9.39
N TYR A 140 -13.11 -3.77 -8.35
CA TYR A 140 -12.72 -3.46 -6.97
C TYR A 140 -11.51 -4.30 -6.59
N LEU A 141 -10.41 -3.64 -6.24
CA LEU A 141 -9.17 -4.27 -5.81
C LEU A 141 -9.08 -4.17 -4.29
N ILE A 142 -9.36 -5.28 -3.59
CA ILE A 142 -9.27 -5.30 -2.12
C ILE A 142 -7.84 -5.66 -1.72
N CYS A 143 -7.20 -4.77 -0.96
CA CYS A 143 -5.81 -4.92 -0.59
C CYS A 143 -5.48 -4.32 0.79
N ASP A 144 -4.68 -5.06 1.55
CA ASP A 144 -3.92 -4.51 2.67
C ASP A 144 -2.63 -3.89 2.15
N MET A 145 -2.55 -2.57 2.21
CA MET A 145 -1.44 -1.80 1.67
C MET A 145 -0.11 -2.12 2.37
N LEU A 146 -0.13 -2.62 3.61
CA LEU A 146 1.06 -3.04 4.35
C LEU A 146 1.68 -4.32 3.77
N ARG A 147 0.87 -5.16 3.12
CA ARG A 147 1.27 -6.42 2.48
C ARG A 147 0.99 -6.43 0.98
N CYS A 148 0.84 -5.26 0.38
CA CYS A 148 0.36 -5.05 -0.97
C CYS A 148 1.18 -5.80 -2.03
N SER A 149 0.46 -6.43 -2.97
CA SER A 149 1.01 -6.97 -4.20
C SER A 149 1.92 -5.96 -4.91
N PRO A 150 3.08 -6.38 -5.46
CA PRO A 150 3.90 -5.53 -6.32
C PRO A 150 3.16 -5.04 -7.57
N PHE A 151 2.19 -5.80 -8.10
CA PHE A 151 1.43 -5.35 -9.27
C PHE A 151 0.53 -4.16 -8.96
N LEU A 152 -0.11 -4.15 -7.79
CA LEU A 152 -0.89 -2.98 -7.33
C LEU A 152 0.00 -1.77 -7.10
N ARG A 153 1.21 -1.97 -6.59
CA ARG A 153 2.19 -0.89 -6.42
C ARG A 153 2.55 -0.27 -7.75
N GLU A 154 2.84 -1.09 -8.76
CA GLU A 154 3.13 -0.60 -10.10
C GLU A 154 1.98 0.23 -10.69
N LEU A 155 0.73 -0.12 -10.39
CA LEU A 155 -0.42 0.71 -10.80
C LEU A 155 -0.42 2.08 -10.10
N ILE A 156 -0.09 2.12 -8.81
CA ILE A 156 -0.04 3.37 -8.03
C ILE A 156 1.17 4.23 -8.44
N ASP A 157 2.35 3.61 -8.49
CA ASP A 157 3.64 4.23 -8.83
C ASP A 157 3.74 4.60 -10.31
N GLY A 158 2.92 3.98 -11.17
CA GLY A 158 2.74 4.35 -12.58
C GLY A 158 1.68 5.42 -12.81
N GLN A 159 1.05 5.95 -11.74
CA GLN A 159 -0.03 6.95 -11.81
C GLN A 159 -1.20 6.51 -12.70
N TYR A 160 -1.53 5.22 -12.68
CA TYR A 160 -2.71 4.75 -13.39
C TYR A 160 -3.98 5.36 -12.77
N PRO A 161 -5.04 5.55 -13.56
CA PRO A 161 -6.30 6.15 -13.11
C PRO A 161 -7.05 5.19 -12.16
N LEU A 162 -6.69 5.23 -10.87
CA LEU A 162 -7.32 4.47 -9.79
C LEU A 162 -8.22 5.39 -8.96
N GLU A 163 -9.43 4.94 -8.66
CA GLU A 163 -10.28 5.57 -7.65
C GLU A 163 -9.81 5.15 -6.26
N LEU A 164 -9.36 6.13 -5.46
CA LEU A 164 -8.76 5.93 -4.13
C LEU A 164 -9.65 6.43 -2.98
N GLN A 165 -10.70 7.18 -3.29
CA GLN A 165 -11.55 7.90 -2.34
C GLN A 165 -12.97 7.32 -2.23
N GLU A 166 -13.31 6.30 -3.02
CA GLU A 166 -14.61 5.62 -2.91
C GLU A 166 -14.83 4.96 -1.53
N PHE A 167 -13.74 4.55 -0.86
CA PHE A 167 -13.78 3.99 0.48
C PHE A 167 -12.83 4.73 1.42
N ALA A 168 -13.28 4.97 2.65
CA ALA A 168 -12.42 5.47 3.70
C ALA A 168 -11.30 4.45 4.02
N ALA A 169 -10.06 4.94 4.05
CA ALA A 169 -8.88 4.17 4.43
C ALA A 169 -8.28 4.76 5.70
N SER A 170 -7.80 3.89 6.59
CA SER A 170 -7.10 4.33 7.80
C SER A 170 -5.80 5.08 7.44
N PRO A 171 -5.28 5.93 8.32
CA PRO A 171 -3.99 6.60 8.10
C PRO A 171 -2.87 5.62 7.77
N GLU A 172 -2.82 4.47 8.43
CA GLU A 172 -1.82 3.42 8.17
C GLU A 172 -1.92 2.90 6.74
N GLN A 173 -3.14 2.63 6.26
CA GLN A 173 -3.39 2.14 4.90
C GLN A 173 -3.08 3.21 3.82
N LYS A 174 -3.33 4.49 4.12
CA LYS A 174 -2.96 5.60 3.24
C LYS A 174 -1.45 5.76 3.14
N ASN A 175 -0.74 5.61 4.26
CA ASN A 175 0.70 5.86 4.37
C ASN A 175 1.56 4.65 3.99
N ALA A 176 1.00 3.44 3.99
CA ALA A 176 1.69 2.19 3.68
C ALA A 176 2.30 2.13 2.26
N ILE A 177 1.77 2.95 1.34
CA ILE A 177 2.24 3.06 -0.05
C ILE A 177 3.69 3.56 -0.11
N ALA A 178 4.20 4.21 0.94
CA ALA A 178 5.06 5.33 0.65
C ALA A 178 6.57 5.11 0.71
N THR A 179 7.10 3.94 1.10
CA THR A 179 8.55 3.71 0.98
C THR A 179 8.93 2.24 0.99
N ASN A 180 9.63 1.78 -0.05
CA ASN A 180 10.34 0.51 -0.03
C ASN A 180 11.42 0.53 1.08
N CYS A 181 11.60 -0.59 1.75
CA CYS A 181 12.67 -0.75 2.73
C CYS A 181 14.02 -0.56 2.01
N PRO A 182 14.87 0.39 2.43
CA PRO A 182 16.14 0.69 1.76
C PRO A 182 17.17 -0.44 1.87
N VAL A 183 16.96 -1.40 2.79
CA VAL A 183 17.87 -2.53 3.02
C VAL A 183 17.55 -3.71 2.12
N CYS A 184 16.30 -4.18 2.13
CA CYS A 184 15.94 -5.38 1.38
C CYS A 184 15.31 -5.09 0.02
N THR A 185 14.94 -3.83 -0.26
CA THR A 185 14.23 -3.29 -1.44
C THR A 185 12.88 -3.94 -1.78
N GLN A 186 12.61 -5.14 -1.25
CA GLN A 186 11.42 -5.94 -1.46
C GLN A 186 10.33 -5.64 -0.42
N GLY A 187 10.70 -5.40 0.84
CA GLY A 187 9.78 -5.06 1.92
C GLY A 187 9.42 -3.57 1.94
N ASN A 188 8.45 -3.19 2.78
CA ASN A 188 8.02 -1.79 2.94
C ASN A 188 8.26 -1.32 4.36
N LEU A 189 8.43 -0.01 4.51
CA LEU A 189 8.45 0.63 5.81
C LEU A 189 7.03 0.75 6.35
N VAL A 190 6.75 0.04 7.45
CA VAL A 190 5.43 0.01 8.11
C VAL A 190 5.55 0.51 9.55
N ASN A 191 4.54 1.23 10.02
CA ASN A 191 4.45 1.61 11.42
C ASN A 191 4.08 0.37 12.26
N ARG A 192 4.87 0.11 13.31
CA ARG A 192 4.65 -0.92 14.30
C ARG A 192 4.71 -0.33 15.69
N ARG A 193 4.00 -0.95 16.62
CA ARG A 193 4.01 -0.57 18.03
C ARG A 193 4.82 -1.57 18.84
N ASN A 194 5.75 -1.09 19.66
CA ASN A 194 6.45 -1.92 20.61
C ASN A 194 5.48 -2.36 21.72
N LYS A 195 5.33 -3.67 21.95
CA LYS A 195 4.37 -4.22 22.93
C LYS A 195 4.69 -3.82 24.37
N THR A 196 5.97 -3.65 24.70
CA THR A 196 6.42 -3.35 26.06
C THR A 196 6.38 -1.86 26.35
N THR A 197 6.92 -1.03 25.44
CA THR A 197 7.04 0.42 25.66
C THR A 197 5.86 1.22 25.11
N GLY A 198 5.00 0.59 24.29
CA GLY A 198 3.89 1.27 23.62
C GLY A 198 4.30 2.27 22.53
N SER A 199 5.60 2.45 22.30
CA SER A 199 6.14 3.41 21.31
C SER A 199 5.97 2.91 19.87
N SER A 200 5.63 3.83 18.97
CA SER A 200 5.58 3.60 17.54
C SER A 200 6.99 3.63 16.94
N PHE A 201 7.28 2.73 16.02
CA PHE A 201 8.53 2.69 15.25
C PHE A 201 8.25 2.19 13.84
N ILE A 202 9.14 2.50 12.90
CA ILE A 202 9.04 2.01 11.54
C ILE A 202 9.87 0.74 11.42
N ALA A 203 9.29 -0.31 10.84
CA ALA A 203 9.96 -1.57 10.60
C ALA A 203 9.71 -2.07 9.19
N CYS A 204 10.62 -2.92 8.69
CA CYS A 204 10.38 -3.62 7.44
C CYS A 204 9.19 -4.58 7.57
N SER A 205 8.29 -4.58 6.58
CA SER A 205 7.18 -5.52 6.46
C SER A 205 7.64 -6.98 6.43
N ASN A 206 8.87 -7.23 5.96
CA ASN A 206 9.45 -8.57 5.80
C ASN A 206 10.12 -9.09 7.09
N TRP A 207 9.93 -8.43 8.23
CA TRP A 207 10.35 -8.97 9.52
C TRP A 207 9.79 -10.39 9.74
N PRO A 208 10.58 -11.39 10.19
CA PRO A 208 11.95 -11.29 10.70
C PRO A 208 13.06 -11.43 9.66
N ARG A 209 12.73 -11.73 8.40
CA ARG A 209 13.74 -11.93 7.32
C ARG A 209 14.53 -10.66 7.02
N CYS A 210 13.92 -9.49 7.20
CA CYS A 210 14.60 -8.20 7.18
C CYS A 210 14.35 -7.48 8.50
N THR A 211 15.42 -7.25 9.26
CA THR A 211 15.37 -6.64 10.61
C THR A 211 15.56 -5.12 10.60
N HIS A 212 15.45 -4.49 9.44
CA HIS A 212 15.60 -3.04 9.32
C HIS A 212 14.47 -2.30 10.07
N THR A 213 14.87 -1.37 10.92
CA THR A 213 13.98 -0.46 11.66
C THR A 213 14.52 0.95 11.59
N GLU A 214 13.62 1.93 11.70
CA GLU A 214 13.99 3.33 11.80
C GLU A 214 12.93 4.15 12.56
N SER A 215 13.26 5.39 12.88
CA SER A 215 12.31 6.33 13.47
C SER A 215 11.35 6.86 12.39
N GLY A 216 10.06 6.92 12.71
CA GLY A 216 9.05 7.58 11.88
C GLY A 216 9.09 9.11 12.00
N CYS A 217 8.14 9.76 11.34
CA CYS A 217 7.97 11.20 11.39
C CYS A 217 7.61 11.66 12.81
N ARG A 218 8.28 12.69 13.32
CA ARG A 218 8.04 13.23 14.68
C ARG A 218 6.66 13.87 14.86
N GLN A 219 5.97 14.19 13.76
CA GLN A 219 4.66 14.86 13.79
C GLN A 219 3.50 13.87 13.74
N CYS A 220 3.63 12.75 13.03
CA CYS A 220 2.52 11.84 12.77
C CYS A 220 2.90 10.34 12.76
N ASP A 221 4.12 10.00 13.17
CA ASP A 221 4.68 8.64 13.19
C ASP A 221 4.68 7.89 11.84
N ALA A 222 4.37 8.57 10.73
CA ALA A 222 4.37 7.94 9.41
C ALA A 222 5.79 7.60 8.94
N PRO A 223 5.94 6.64 8.01
CA PRO A 223 7.20 6.39 7.32
C PRO A 223 7.78 7.67 6.69
N MET A 224 9.09 7.66 6.46
CA MET A 224 9.76 8.79 5.82
C MET A 224 10.60 8.29 4.66
N VAL A 225 10.55 8.99 3.53
CA VAL A 225 11.36 8.69 2.34
C VAL A 225 12.61 9.55 2.32
N ARG A 226 13.76 8.97 1.98
CA ARG A 226 15.02 9.71 1.88
C ARG A 226 15.02 10.56 0.60
N SER A 227 15.25 11.86 0.75
CA SER A 227 15.44 12.82 -0.34
C SER A 227 16.66 13.68 -0.06
N GLY A 228 17.76 13.41 -0.78
CA GLY A 228 19.07 14.03 -0.53
C GLY A 228 19.55 13.80 0.92
N ARG A 229 19.81 14.89 1.64
CA ARG A 229 20.21 14.87 3.06
C ARG A 229 19.04 14.80 4.03
N TYR A 230 17.80 14.71 3.53
CA TYR A 230 16.59 14.72 4.34
C TYR A 230 15.88 13.38 4.27
N ARG A 231 15.06 13.11 5.28
CA ARG A 231 13.93 12.20 5.21
C ARG A 231 12.67 13.05 5.24
N LEU A 232 11.76 12.82 4.31
CA LEU A 232 10.50 13.56 4.16
C LEU A 232 9.36 12.64 4.59
N CYS A 233 8.43 13.18 5.37
CA CYS A 233 7.24 12.43 5.75
C CYS A 233 6.43 12.08 4.52
N THR A 234 5.88 10.87 4.53
CA THR A 234 5.08 10.37 3.41
C THR A 234 3.59 10.58 3.58
N ALA A 235 3.13 11.01 4.75
CA ALA A 235 1.71 11.24 4.97
C ALA A 235 1.26 12.48 4.17
N PRO A 236 0.20 12.39 3.33
CA PRO A 236 -0.19 13.46 2.41
C PRO A 236 -0.47 14.82 3.06
N ALA A 237 -0.86 14.85 4.33
CA ALA A 237 -1.15 16.06 5.10
C ALA A 237 -0.03 16.45 6.07
N CYS A 238 1.14 15.80 6.01
CA CYS A 238 2.26 16.03 6.92
C CYS A 238 3.47 16.57 6.15
N SER A 239 3.91 17.77 6.50
CA SER A 239 5.12 18.39 5.98
C SER A 239 6.37 18.07 6.82
N GLY A 240 6.26 17.09 7.72
CA GLY A 240 7.35 16.72 8.62
C GLY A 240 8.58 16.23 7.86
N TRP A 241 9.75 16.61 8.35
CA TRP A 241 11.03 16.19 7.77
C TRP A 241 12.07 15.99 8.88
N ALA A 242 13.14 15.26 8.55
CA ALA A 242 14.25 15.03 9.45
C ALA A 242 15.56 15.01 8.66
N ALA A 243 16.54 15.81 9.06
CA ALA A 243 17.86 15.78 8.43
C ALA A 243 18.63 14.51 8.84
N VAL A 244 19.39 13.99 7.88
CA VAL A 244 20.26 12.83 8.04
C VAL A 244 21.67 13.32 8.36
N CYS A 245 22.27 12.74 9.40
CA CYS A 245 23.65 12.99 9.79
C CYS A 245 24.57 12.48 8.67
N PRO A 246 25.45 13.34 8.12
CA PRO A 246 26.35 12.95 7.04
C PRO A 246 27.40 11.91 7.48
N SER A 247 27.76 11.87 8.76
CA SER A 247 28.79 10.98 9.27
C SER A 247 28.30 9.56 9.57
N SER A 248 27.08 9.40 10.09
CA SER A 248 26.61 8.10 10.59
C SER A 248 25.28 7.64 10.00
N GLY A 249 24.63 8.45 9.17
CA GLY A 249 23.29 8.18 8.67
C GLY A 249 22.18 8.29 9.74
N GLY A 250 22.51 8.64 10.98
CA GLY A 250 21.55 8.89 12.06
C GLY A 250 20.68 10.12 11.80
N THR A 251 19.69 10.36 12.65
CA THR A 251 18.82 11.53 12.53
C THR A 251 19.43 12.74 13.25
N MET A 252 19.37 13.91 12.64
CA MET A 252 19.74 15.15 13.32
C MET A 252 18.61 15.58 14.27
N VAL A 253 18.96 15.86 15.52
CA VAL A 253 18.03 16.26 16.58
C VAL A 253 18.49 17.60 17.14
N TYR A 254 17.62 18.61 17.13
CA TYR A 254 17.90 19.88 17.76
C TYR A 254 18.03 19.72 19.28
N ARG A 255 19.06 20.33 19.87
CA ARG A 255 19.37 20.29 21.31
C ARG A 255 19.44 21.72 21.84
N GLU A 256 18.40 22.15 22.56
CA GLU A 256 18.28 23.51 23.09
C GLU A 256 19.46 23.91 23.99
N LYS A 257 19.91 23.02 24.88
CA LYS A 257 21.02 23.28 25.82
C LYS A 257 22.33 23.72 25.15
N VAL A 258 22.57 23.25 23.93
CA VAL A 258 23.78 23.55 23.16
C VAL A 258 23.47 24.33 21.88
N ASN A 259 22.22 24.77 21.73
CA ASN A 259 21.71 25.54 20.59
C ASN A 259 22.18 25.00 19.22
N SER A 260 22.16 23.67 19.06
CA SER A 260 22.73 22.99 17.90
C SER A 260 22.00 21.69 17.58
N TRP A 261 22.08 21.25 16.33
CA TRP A 261 21.62 19.94 15.89
C TRP A 261 22.71 18.90 16.13
N GLY A 262 22.39 17.83 16.86
CA GLY A 262 23.29 16.71 17.12
C GLY A 262 22.77 15.40 16.53
N CYS A 263 23.68 14.47 16.22
CA CYS A 263 23.32 13.15 15.72
C CYS A 263 22.59 12.29 16.76
N SER A 264 21.55 11.56 16.34
CA SER A 264 20.81 10.60 17.19
C SER A 264 21.65 9.37 17.59
N HIS A 265 22.73 9.06 16.88
CA HIS A 265 23.67 8.00 17.24
C HIS A 265 24.72 8.47 18.25
N TYR A 266 24.59 9.66 18.83
CA TYR A 266 25.45 10.12 19.92
C TYR A 266 25.14 9.36 21.23
N CYS A 267 26.18 8.87 21.88
CA CYS A 267 26.10 8.29 23.22
C CYS A 267 27.27 8.81 24.08
N VAL A 268 26.95 9.31 25.28
CA VAL A 268 27.94 9.89 26.21
C VAL A 268 28.95 8.83 26.67
N THR A 269 28.45 7.63 26.97
CA THR A 269 29.25 6.54 27.55
C THR A 269 30.10 5.81 26.51
N ASP A 270 29.72 5.89 25.23
CA ASP A 270 30.47 5.28 24.13
C ASP A 270 31.29 6.34 23.38
N LYS A 271 32.63 6.24 23.49
CA LYS A 271 33.58 7.14 22.82
C LYS A 271 33.55 7.00 21.29
N ASN A 272 33.13 5.86 20.76
CA ASN A 272 33.10 5.59 19.32
C ASN A 272 31.78 6.04 18.66
N SER A 273 30.82 6.49 19.46
CA SER A 273 29.52 6.94 18.95
C SER A 273 29.61 8.31 18.25
N CYS A 274 28.67 8.60 17.35
CA CYS A 274 28.76 9.76 16.48
C CYS A 274 28.74 11.09 17.27
N ARG A 275 29.69 11.99 16.97
CA ARG A 275 29.83 13.33 17.60
C ARG A 275 29.46 14.49 16.66
N HIS A 276 28.94 14.18 15.46
CA HIS A 276 28.63 15.19 14.45
C HIS A 276 27.55 16.16 14.94
N MET A 277 27.81 17.46 14.75
CA MET A 277 26.92 18.55 15.11
C MET A 277 26.89 19.63 14.04
N GLU A 278 25.75 20.29 13.89
CA GLU A 278 25.55 21.42 12.98
C GLU A 278 24.80 22.53 13.70
N ARG A 279 25.22 23.78 13.52
CA ARG A 279 24.54 24.94 14.13
C ARG A 279 23.21 25.24 13.45
N PHE A 280 23.17 25.08 12.13
CA PHE A 280 22.02 25.40 11.30
C PHE A 280 21.80 24.28 10.28
N ILE A 281 20.54 23.91 10.08
CA ILE A 281 20.10 22.98 9.04
C ILE A 281 18.91 23.65 8.37
N GLU A 282 19.04 23.91 7.07
CA GLU A 282 17.96 24.49 6.27
C GLU A 282 16.83 23.46 6.06
N ALA A 283 15.59 23.93 5.98
CA ALA A 283 14.46 23.09 5.64
C ALA A 283 14.49 22.69 4.15
N PRO A 284 14.00 21.50 3.78
CA PRO A 284 13.93 21.10 2.38
C PRO A 284 12.97 22.02 1.59
N SER A 285 13.40 22.47 0.40
CA SER A 285 12.61 23.28 -0.54
C SER A 285 12.27 22.47 -1.80
N PRO A 286 11.01 22.40 -2.25
CA PRO A 286 9.76 22.82 -1.61
C PRO A 286 9.22 21.72 -0.68
N LEU A 287 8.63 22.12 0.45
CA LEU A 287 7.71 21.25 1.18
C LEU A 287 6.47 21.00 0.28
N PRO A 288 5.95 19.77 0.16
CA PRO A 288 4.71 19.55 -0.58
C PRO A 288 3.63 20.47 0.01
N SER A 289 3.12 21.34 -0.86
CA SER A 289 2.22 22.44 -0.52
C SER A 289 0.92 21.89 0.05
N THR A 290 0.60 22.29 1.28
CA THR A 290 -0.78 22.31 1.76
C THR A 290 -1.52 23.38 0.95
N SER A 291 -2.25 22.97 -0.08
CA SER A 291 -3.15 23.88 -0.78
C SER A 291 -4.36 24.21 0.10
N GLY A 292 -4.48 25.49 0.48
CA GLY A 292 -5.74 26.18 0.74
C GLY A 292 -6.16 26.37 2.19
N CYS A 293 -5.85 27.54 2.76
CA CYS A 293 -6.86 28.54 3.13
C CYS A 293 -6.17 29.91 3.32
N ALA A 294 -6.82 30.93 2.76
CA ALA A 294 -6.34 32.29 2.64
C ALA A 294 -6.32 33.05 3.98
N ALA A 295 -5.60 34.16 3.93
CA ALA A 295 -5.44 35.25 4.89
C ALA A 295 -6.60 35.49 5.87
N ASP A 296 -6.24 35.88 7.10
CA ASP A 296 -6.60 37.22 7.58
C ASP A 296 -5.65 37.71 8.67
N ASP A 297 -5.43 39.03 8.62
CA ASP A 297 -4.69 39.90 9.51
C ASP A 297 -4.84 39.64 11.02
N MET A 298 -3.75 39.82 11.78
CA MET A 298 -3.70 40.80 12.88
C MET A 298 -2.29 40.82 13.50
N GLN A 299 -1.56 41.93 13.34
CA GLN A 299 -0.62 42.37 14.39
C GLN A 299 -1.43 43.05 15.50
N PRO A 300 -0.91 43.10 16.73
CA PRO A 300 -0.61 44.45 17.23
C PRO A 300 0.67 44.58 18.06
N GLU A 301 1.09 45.84 18.08
CA GLU A 301 1.99 46.62 18.95
C GLU A 301 2.61 45.98 20.20
#